data_AF-A0A7V1ERQ3-F1
#
_entry.id   AF-A0A7V1ERQ3-F1
#
_cell.length_a   1.000
_cell.length_b   1.000
_cell.length_c   1.000
_cell.angle_alpha   90.00
_cell.angle_beta   90.00
_cell.angle_gamma   90.00
#
_symmetry.space_group_name_H-M   'P 1'
#
loop_
_entity.id
_entity.type
_entity.pdbx_description
1 polymer ?
#
loop_
_entity_poly.entity_id
_entity_poly.type
_entity_poly.pdbx_seq_one_letter_code
_entity_poly.pdbx_strand_id
1 'polypeptide(L)'
;FEKLHLTDAEFAQIMGHEISHALANHTAERMSRAMATTLGVVAVGVMSDKPVVAMGGAAMAAKVALTLPNSRTAESEADQIGMELAVMAGYDPDAAVTLWQKMGAQGGSKPPEFLSTHPAPGNREAAMAAMIPGMRQLNPTGKLAAVHPVEIVR
;
A
#
# COMPACT_ATOMS: atom_id res chain seq x y z
N PHE A 1 -7.37 10.88 10.76
CA PHE A 1 -8.22 9.74 11.16
C PHE A 1 -9.42 10.14 12.01
N GLU A 2 -9.30 11.06 12.98
CA GLU A 2 -10.42 11.47 13.86
C GLU A 2 -11.69 11.91 13.13
N LYS A 3 -11.57 12.55 11.95
CA LYS A 3 -12.72 12.98 11.14
C LYS A 3 -13.47 11.85 10.44
N LEU A 4 -12.88 10.66 10.33
CA LEU A 4 -13.49 9.52 9.62
C LEU A 4 -14.35 8.65 10.54
N HIS A 5 -14.25 8.83 11.86
CA HIS A 5 -14.95 8.00 12.85
C HIS A 5 -14.81 6.50 12.53
N LEU A 6 -13.56 6.05 12.48
CA LEU A 6 -13.25 4.67 12.12
C LEU A 6 -13.68 3.70 13.21
N THR A 7 -14.19 2.55 12.81
CA THR A 7 -14.33 1.40 13.72
C THR A 7 -12.97 0.75 13.97
N ASP A 8 -12.85 -0.06 15.01
CA ASP A 8 -11.62 -0.83 15.27
C ASP A 8 -11.26 -1.74 14.10
N ALA A 9 -12.26 -2.31 13.42
CA ALA A 9 -12.04 -3.14 12.24
C ALA A 9 -11.48 -2.33 11.06
N GLU A 10 -11.99 -1.12 10.80
CA GLU A 10 -11.46 -0.23 9.76
C GLU A 10 -10.05 0.26 10.11
N PHE A 11 -9.79 0.54 11.39
CA PHE A 11 -8.45 0.89 11.85
C PHE A 11 -7.48 -0.29 11.72
N ALA A 12 -7.93 -1.51 12.00
CA ALA A 12 -7.13 -2.71 11.81
C ALA A 12 -6.73 -2.94 10.34
N GLN A 13 -7.57 -2.52 9.38
CA GLN A 13 -7.20 -2.58 7.95
C GLN A 13 -6.04 -1.62 7.62
N ILE A 14 -6.03 -0.41 8.19
CA ILE A 14 -4.90 0.53 8.04
C ILE A 14 -3.64 -0.07 8.65
N MET A 15 -3.73 -0.58 9.89
CA MET A 15 -2.59 -1.16 10.58
C MET A 15 -2.06 -2.39 9.85
N GLY A 16 -2.94 -3.27 9.37
CA GLY A 16 -2.58 -4.44 8.57
C GLY A 16 -1.86 -4.05 7.29
N HIS A 17 -2.35 -3.02 6.59
CA HIS A 17 -1.71 -2.48 5.38
C HIS A 17 -0.28 -1.96 5.65
N GLU A 18 -0.09 -1.16 6.69
CA GLU A 18 1.25 -0.63 7.05
C GLU A 18 2.22 -1.74 7.50
N ILE A 19 1.73 -2.70 8.29
CA ILE A 19 2.52 -3.88 8.67
C ILE A 19 2.92 -4.67 7.42
N SER A 20 2.02 -4.78 6.44
CA SER A 20 2.29 -5.49 5.19
C SER A 20 3.39 -4.83 4.37
N HIS A 21 3.44 -3.50 4.30
CA HIS A 21 4.57 -2.80 3.69
C HIS A 21 5.91 -3.15 4.34
N ALA A 22 5.93 -3.29 5.66
CA ALA A 22 7.13 -3.69 6.39
C ALA A 22 7.49 -5.17 6.15
N LEU A 23 6.51 -6.07 6.24
CA LEU A 23 6.70 -7.51 6.00
C LEU A 23 7.21 -7.79 4.58
N ALA A 24 6.64 -7.12 3.58
CA ALA A 24 7.04 -7.25 2.17
C ALA A 24 8.28 -6.43 1.81
N ASN A 25 8.88 -5.70 2.76
CA ASN A 25 10.08 -4.87 2.55
C ASN A 25 9.93 -3.83 1.41
N HIS A 26 8.72 -3.30 1.19
CA HIS A 26 8.42 -2.39 0.07
C HIS A 26 9.30 -1.12 0.06
N THR A 27 9.70 -0.61 1.23
CA THR A 27 10.61 0.54 1.33
C THR A 27 12.02 0.20 0.82
N ALA A 28 12.55 -0.96 1.22
CA ALA A 28 13.87 -1.41 0.79
C ALA A 28 13.87 -1.73 -0.71
N GLU A 29 12.80 -2.36 -1.21
CA GLU A 29 12.61 -2.64 -2.63
C GLU A 29 12.57 -1.35 -3.46
N ARG A 30 11.79 -0.35 -3.02
CA ARG A 30 11.72 0.96 -3.68
C ARG A 30 13.09 1.65 -3.73
N MET A 31 13.87 1.58 -2.65
CA MET A 31 15.22 2.14 -2.61
C MET A 31 16.15 1.42 -3.58
N SER A 32 16.15 0.09 -3.59
CA SER A 32 16.96 -0.72 -4.51
C SER A 32 16.64 -0.40 -5.98
N ARG A 33 15.35 -0.32 -6.32
CA ARG A 33 14.88 0.06 -7.65
C ARG A 33 15.30 1.48 -8.03
N ALA A 34 15.23 2.43 -7.09
CA ALA A 34 15.67 3.80 -7.33
C ALA A 34 17.17 3.85 -7.64
N MET A 35 18.00 3.14 -6.87
CA MET A 35 19.45 3.04 -7.12
C MET A 35 19.73 2.44 -8.50
N ALA A 36 19.10 1.30 -8.83
CA ALA A 36 19.25 0.67 -10.14
C ALA A 36 18.82 1.59 -11.28
N THR A 37 17.72 2.32 -11.10
CA THR A 37 17.23 3.31 -12.07
C THR A 37 18.22 4.44 -12.27
N THR A 38 18.77 5.00 -11.18
CA THR A 38 19.79 6.05 -11.25
C THR A 38 21.03 5.58 -12.00
N LEU A 39 21.52 4.37 -11.72
CA LEU A 39 22.65 3.78 -12.46
C LEU A 39 22.33 3.63 -13.96
N GLY A 40 21.13 3.15 -14.30
CA GLY A 40 20.67 3.04 -15.68
C GLY A 40 20.61 4.40 -16.40
N VAL A 41 20.10 5.44 -15.74
CA VAL A 41 20.04 6.80 -16.28
C VAL A 41 21.45 7.34 -16.54
N VAL A 42 22.40 7.13 -15.61
CA VAL A 42 23.80 7.55 -15.81
C VAL A 42 24.44 6.82 -16.99
N ALA A 43 24.21 5.51 -17.13
CA ALA A 43 24.73 4.73 -18.27
C ALA A 43 24.23 5.26 -19.62
N VAL A 44 22.94 5.64 -19.72
CA VAL A 44 22.38 6.29 -20.91
C VAL A 44 23.08 7.62 -21.21
N GLY A 45 23.42 8.39 -20.18
CA GLY A 45 24.18 9.64 -20.35
C GLY A 45 25.57 9.41 -20.93
N VAL A 46 26.32 8.42 -20.43
CA VAL A 46 27.68 8.09 -20.89
C VAL A 46 27.70 7.66 -22.37
N MET A 47 26.64 6.98 -22.82
CA MET A 47 26.55 6.48 -24.20
C MET A 47 25.99 7.51 -25.19
N SER A 48 25.65 8.73 -24.75
CA SER A 48 24.96 9.72 -25.57
C SER A 48 25.84 10.93 -25.90
N ASP A 49 25.75 11.40 -27.14
CA ASP A 49 26.35 12.67 -27.59
C ASP A 49 25.67 13.91 -26.96
N LYS A 50 24.50 13.74 -26.32
CA LYS A 50 23.75 14.80 -25.63
C LYS A 50 23.35 14.35 -24.22
N PRO A 51 24.32 14.18 -23.31
CA PRO A 51 24.13 13.48 -22.04
C PRO A 51 23.03 14.08 -21.17
N VAL A 52 22.95 15.42 -21.07
CA VAL A 52 21.95 16.10 -20.24
C VAL A 52 20.52 15.83 -20.72
N VAL A 53 20.29 15.91 -22.04
CA VAL A 53 18.96 15.68 -22.63
C VAL A 53 18.58 14.20 -22.52
N ALA A 54 19.53 13.30 -22.81
CA ALA A 54 19.31 11.86 -22.73
C ALA A 54 18.98 11.40 -21.31
N MET A 55 19.73 11.86 -20.31
CA MET A 55 19.48 11.53 -18.90
C MET A 55 18.14 12.08 -18.41
N GLY A 56 17.80 13.32 -18.76
CA GLY A 56 16.51 13.92 -18.39
C GLY A 56 15.32 13.14 -18.96
N GLY A 57 15.39 12.76 -20.23
CA GLY A 57 14.39 11.92 -20.88
C GLY A 57 14.29 10.52 -20.25
N ALA A 58 15.43 9.87 -20.02
CA ALA A 58 15.48 8.55 -19.40
C ALA A 58 14.92 8.54 -17.96
N ALA A 59 15.21 9.56 -17.16
CA ALA A 59 14.69 9.69 -15.81
C ALA A 59 13.16 9.82 -15.80
N MET A 60 12.60 10.65 -16.69
CA MET A 60 11.15 10.80 -16.83
C MET A 60 10.49 9.50 -17.33
N ALA A 61 11.09 8.85 -18.33
CA ALA A 61 10.61 7.57 -18.84
C ALA A 61 10.61 6.49 -17.73
N ALA A 62 11.69 6.38 -16.95
CA ALA A 62 11.79 5.41 -15.87
C ALA A 62 10.79 5.68 -14.74
N LYS A 63 10.52 6.95 -14.40
CA LYS A 63 9.49 7.32 -13.42
C LYS A 63 8.11 6.80 -13.84
N VAL A 64 7.74 6.98 -15.11
CA VAL A 64 6.44 6.55 -15.61
C VAL A 64 6.37 5.04 -15.81
N ALA A 65 7.38 4.46 -16.45
CA ALA A 65 7.37 3.06 -16.88
C ALA A 65 7.67 2.08 -15.75
N LEU A 66 8.50 2.46 -14.77
CA LEU A 66 8.95 1.56 -13.71
C LEU A 66 8.37 1.95 -12.36
N THR A 67 8.42 3.23 -11.98
CA THR A 67 8.03 3.61 -10.61
C THR A 67 6.52 3.48 -10.37
N LEU A 68 5.69 3.94 -11.31
CA LEU A 68 4.23 3.91 -11.13
C LEU A 68 3.64 2.49 -11.09
N PRO A 69 3.95 1.57 -12.03
CA PRO A 69 3.42 0.21 -11.96
C PRO A 69 3.87 -0.52 -10.69
N ASN A 70 5.16 -0.38 -10.35
CA ASN A 70 5.72 -0.99 -9.14
C ASN A 70 5.05 -0.48 -7.85
N SER A 71 4.76 0.82 -7.77
CA SER A 71 4.00 1.37 -6.65
C SER A 71 2.61 0.74 -6.54
N ARG A 72 1.92 0.55 -7.67
CA ARG A 72 0.59 -0.09 -7.69
C ARG A 72 0.64 -1.54 -7.22
N THR A 73 1.63 -2.29 -7.67
CA THR A 73 1.85 -3.68 -7.23
C THR A 73 2.07 -3.75 -5.72
N ALA A 74 2.94 -2.88 -5.16
CA ALA A 74 3.20 -2.84 -3.73
C ALA A 74 1.95 -2.49 -2.91
N GLU A 75 1.10 -1.58 -3.39
CA GLU A 75 -0.16 -1.24 -2.74
C GLU A 75 -1.15 -2.42 -2.75
N SER A 76 -1.30 -3.11 -3.88
CA SER A 76 -2.19 -4.28 -3.99
C SER A 76 -1.71 -5.47 -3.15
N GLU A 77 -0.41 -5.69 -3.06
CA GLU A 77 0.17 -6.71 -2.18
C GLU A 77 -0.04 -6.35 -0.70
N ALA A 78 0.14 -5.08 -0.35
CA ALA A 78 -0.10 -4.61 1.01
C ALA A 78 -1.59 -4.67 1.40
N ASP A 79 -2.53 -4.41 0.49
CA ASP A 79 -3.97 -4.62 0.72
C ASP A 79 -4.26 -6.09 1.05
N GLN A 80 -3.76 -7.00 0.22
CA GLN A 80 -4.04 -8.41 0.36
C GLN A 80 -3.52 -8.94 1.70
N ILE A 81 -2.23 -8.76 1.97
CA ILE A 81 -1.61 -9.22 3.22
C ILE A 81 -2.25 -8.50 4.41
N GLY A 82 -2.58 -7.21 4.27
CA GLY A 82 -3.20 -6.42 5.34
C GLY A 82 -4.58 -6.93 5.72
N MET A 83 -5.41 -7.28 4.72
CA MET A 83 -6.70 -7.92 4.94
C MET A 83 -6.53 -9.29 5.60
N GLU A 84 -5.58 -10.11 5.15
CA GLU A 84 -5.28 -11.41 5.76
C GLU A 84 -4.93 -11.26 7.25
N LEU A 85 -4.02 -10.33 7.59
CA LEU A 85 -3.62 -10.03 8.96
C LEU A 85 -4.80 -9.55 9.81
N ALA A 86 -5.62 -8.64 9.30
CA ALA A 86 -6.77 -8.12 10.01
C ALA A 86 -7.80 -9.22 10.30
N VAL A 87 -8.09 -10.09 9.33
CA VAL A 87 -9.03 -11.21 9.54
C VAL A 87 -8.46 -12.27 10.48
N MET A 88 -7.17 -12.59 10.37
CA MET A 88 -6.51 -13.49 11.32
C MET A 88 -6.54 -12.94 12.75
N ALA A 89 -6.49 -11.61 12.92
CA ALA A 89 -6.69 -10.94 14.20
C ALA A 89 -8.16 -10.92 14.67
N GLY A 90 -9.10 -11.31 13.80
CA GLY A 90 -10.53 -11.41 14.08
C GLY A 90 -11.36 -10.20 13.67
N TYR A 91 -10.81 -9.29 12.88
CA TYR A 91 -11.57 -8.15 12.35
C TYR A 91 -12.31 -8.51 11.05
N ASP A 92 -13.46 -7.88 10.84
CA ASP A 92 -14.33 -8.16 9.69
C ASP A 92 -13.67 -7.70 8.37
N PRO A 93 -13.51 -8.58 7.35
CA PRO A 93 -12.96 -8.18 6.05
C PRO A 93 -13.80 -7.15 5.30
N ASP A 94 -15.12 -7.03 5.56
CA ASP A 94 -15.95 -5.97 4.95
C ASP A 94 -15.49 -4.56 5.35
N ALA A 95 -14.79 -4.43 6.49
CA ALA A 95 -14.26 -3.15 6.96
C ALA A 95 -13.23 -2.54 6.01
N ALA A 96 -12.57 -3.34 5.17
CA ALA A 96 -11.64 -2.82 4.15
C ALA A 96 -12.39 -1.98 3.11
N VAL A 97 -13.56 -2.45 2.69
CA VAL A 97 -14.43 -1.75 1.72
C VAL A 97 -15.04 -0.50 2.36
N THR A 98 -15.60 -0.61 3.58
CA THR A 98 -16.22 0.55 4.24
C THR A 98 -15.20 1.64 4.58
N LEU A 99 -13.98 1.28 4.97
CA LEU A 99 -12.88 2.21 5.15
C LEU A 99 -12.62 3.03 3.87
N TRP A 100 -12.50 2.35 2.73
CA TRP A 100 -12.26 3.01 1.44
C TRP A 100 -13.42 3.93 1.03
N GLN A 101 -14.66 3.48 1.24
CA GLN A 101 -15.84 4.31 1.01
C GLN A 101 -15.84 5.56 1.89
N LYS A 102 -15.51 5.44 3.18
CA LYS A 102 -15.40 6.58 4.11
C LYS A 102 -14.31 7.56 3.68
N MET A 103 -13.13 7.05 3.30
CA MET A 103 -12.03 7.90 2.81
C MET A 103 -12.39 8.62 1.51
N GLY A 104 -13.09 7.95 0.58
CA GLY A 104 -13.57 8.55 -0.66
C GLY A 104 -14.69 9.58 -0.44
N ALA A 105 -15.60 9.33 0.49
CA ALA A 105 -16.71 10.22 0.85
C ALA A 105 -16.25 11.50 1.57
N GLN A 106 -15.09 11.48 2.22
CA GLN A 106 -14.48 12.67 2.86
C GLN A 106 -13.94 13.71 1.84
N GLY A 107 -14.35 13.60 0.57
CA GLY A 107 -13.99 14.50 -0.53
C GLY A 107 -14.02 15.99 -0.16
N GLY A 108 -13.01 16.72 -0.66
CA GLY A 108 -12.74 18.13 -0.40
C GLY A 108 -11.43 18.56 -1.05
N SER A 109 -10.91 19.75 -0.75
CA SER A 109 -9.68 20.28 -1.36
C SER A 109 -8.39 19.52 -0.99
N LYS A 110 -8.44 18.64 0.02
CA LYS A 110 -7.34 17.75 0.39
C LYS A 110 -7.90 16.36 0.73
N PRO A 111 -7.45 15.29 0.05
CA PRO A 111 -7.81 13.94 0.42
C PRO A 111 -7.25 13.58 1.81
N PRO A 112 -7.80 12.56 2.49
CA PRO A 112 -7.19 11.97 3.68
C PRO A 112 -5.69 11.69 3.48
N GLU A 113 -4.92 11.82 4.57
CA GLU A 113 -3.45 11.64 4.54
C GLU A 113 -3.05 10.26 3.99
N PHE A 114 -3.75 9.20 4.42
CA PHE A 114 -3.55 7.85 3.92
C PHE A 114 -3.73 7.76 2.40
N LEU A 115 -4.76 8.39 1.82
CA LEU A 115 -4.97 8.43 0.36
C LEU A 115 -3.91 9.25 -0.39
N SER A 116 -3.19 10.12 0.31
CA SER A 116 -2.11 10.93 -0.28
C SER A 116 -0.82 10.12 -0.41
N THR A 117 -0.53 9.25 0.56
CA THR A 117 0.66 8.39 0.54
C THR A 117 0.42 7.04 -0.13
N HIS A 118 -0.82 6.55 -0.12
CA HIS A 118 -1.26 5.26 -0.68
C HIS A 118 -2.29 5.47 -1.79
N PRO A 119 -1.87 5.90 -2.99
CA PRO A 119 -2.79 6.11 -4.10
C PRO A 119 -3.45 4.79 -4.52
N ALA A 120 -4.75 4.84 -4.83
CA ALA A 120 -5.48 3.66 -5.27
C ALA A 120 -4.99 3.15 -6.65
N PRO A 121 -4.58 1.89 -6.79
CA PRO A 121 -4.41 1.28 -8.09
C PRO A 121 -5.80 0.97 -8.68
N GLY A 122 -6.22 1.69 -9.73
CA GLY A 122 -7.47 1.39 -10.44
C GLY A 122 -8.71 1.38 -9.53
N ASN A 123 -9.44 0.27 -9.50
CA ASN A 123 -10.62 0.08 -8.65
C ASN A 123 -10.28 -0.79 -7.41
N ARG A 124 -9.57 -0.20 -6.45
CA ARG A 124 -9.09 -0.87 -5.23
C ARG A 124 -10.25 -1.40 -4.37
N GLU A 125 -11.36 -0.65 -4.29
CA GLU A 125 -12.58 -1.08 -3.57
C GLU A 125 -13.12 -2.41 -4.11
N ALA A 126 -13.29 -2.51 -5.44
CA ALA A 126 -13.75 -3.75 -6.06
C ALA A 126 -12.75 -4.91 -5.90
N ALA A 127 -11.45 -4.61 -5.92
CA ALA A 127 -10.42 -5.63 -5.68
C ALA A 127 -10.52 -6.20 -4.26
N MET A 128 -10.63 -5.35 -3.24
CA MET A 128 -10.84 -5.81 -1.86
C MET A 128 -12.14 -6.58 -1.70
N ALA A 129 -13.25 -6.08 -2.26
CA ALA A 129 -14.53 -6.77 -2.23
C ALA A 129 -14.46 -8.19 -2.82
N ALA A 130 -13.70 -8.37 -3.90
CA ALA A 130 -13.49 -9.69 -4.51
C ALA A 130 -12.69 -10.66 -3.64
N MET A 131 -11.83 -10.17 -2.74
CA MET A 131 -11.02 -10.98 -1.82
C MET A 131 -11.82 -11.49 -0.60
N ILE A 132 -12.88 -10.77 -0.21
CA ILE A 132 -13.65 -11.03 1.03
C ILE A 132 -14.07 -12.50 1.21
N PRO A 133 -14.62 -13.21 0.20
CA PRO A 133 -15.01 -14.60 0.37
C PRO A 133 -13.84 -15.51 0.78
N GLY A 134 -12.63 -15.25 0.24
CA GLY A 134 -11.41 -15.95 0.63
C GLY A 134 -10.95 -15.56 2.03
N MET A 135 -10.97 -14.26 2.34
CA MET A 135 -10.58 -13.77 3.66
C MET A 135 -11.41 -14.38 4.79
N ARG A 136 -12.73 -14.50 4.60
CA ARG A 136 -13.63 -15.13 5.58
C ARG A 136 -13.26 -16.58 5.91
N GLN A 137 -12.55 -17.29 5.02
CA GLN A 137 -12.10 -18.65 5.28
C GLN A 137 -10.89 -18.71 6.23
N LEU A 138 -10.12 -17.62 6.35
CA LEU A 138 -8.94 -17.55 7.24
C LEU A 138 -9.34 -17.50 8.72
N ASN A 139 -10.48 -16.89 9.03
CA ASN A 139 -11.08 -16.92 10.36
C ASN A 139 -12.61 -17.03 10.28
N PRO A 140 -13.16 -18.24 10.03
CA PRO A 140 -14.60 -18.43 9.84
C PRO A 140 -15.44 -18.09 11.08
N THR A 141 -14.81 -18.06 12.26
CA THR A 141 -15.48 -17.78 13.52
C THR A 141 -15.57 -16.29 13.84
N GLY A 142 -14.76 -15.45 13.16
CA GLY A 142 -14.61 -14.03 13.50
C GLY A 142 -14.13 -13.79 14.94
N LYS A 143 -13.55 -14.80 15.58
CA LYS A 143 -13.08 -14.68 16.97
C LYS A 143 -11.83 -13.81 16.99
N LEU A 144 -11.85 -12.79 17.84
CA LEU A 144 -10.68 -11.95 18.10
C LEU A 144 -9.51 -12.80 18.61
N ALA A 145 -8.33 -12.51 18.07
CA ALA A 145 -7.08 -13.09 18.54
C ALA A 145 -6.82 -12.69 20.00
N ALA A 146 -6.12 -13.55 20.74
CA ALA A 146 -5.74 -13.24 22.12
C ALA A 146 -4.79 -12.03 22.13
N VAL A 147 -5.06 -11.07 23.01
CA VAL A 147 -4.17 -9.94 23.24
C VAL A 147 -3.03 -10.41 24.15
N HIS A 148 -1.82 -10.37 23.62
CA HIS A 148 -0.61 -10.67 24.39
C HIS A 148 0.03 -9.35 24.84
N PRO A 149 0.39 -9.20 26.12
CA PRO A 149 1.09 -8.02 26.59
C PRO A 149 2.47 -7.93 25.91
N VAL A 150 2.79 -6.77 25.35
CA VAL A 150 4.10 -6.49 24.78
C VAL A 150 4.95 -5.81 25.86
N GLU A 151 6.06 -6.44 26.24
CA GLU A 151 7.06 -5.81 27.10
C GLU A 151 8.00 -4.98 26.22
N ILE A 152 7.89 -3.65 26.30
CA ILE A 152 8.82 -2.76 25.61
C ILE A 152 10.11 -2.74 26.42
N VAL A 153 11.10 -3.50 25.97
CA VAL A 153 12.46 -3.42 26.50
C VAL A 153 13.04 -2.07 26.06
N ARG A 154 13.29 -1.19 27.03
CA ARG A 154 13.93 0.11 26.82
C ARG A 154 15.41 0.04 27.16
#